data_AF-A0A1B6FR34-F1
#
_entry.id   AF-A0A1B6FR34-F1
#
_cell.length_a   1.000
_cell.length_b   1.000
_cell.length_c   1.000
_cell.angle_alpha   90.00
_cell.angle_beta   90.00
_cell.angle_gamma   90.00
#
_symmetry.space_group_name_H-M   'P 1'
#
loop_
_entity.id
_entity.type
_entity.pdbx_description
1 polymer ?
#
loop_
_entity_poly.entity_id
_entity_poly.type
_entity_poly.pdbx_seq_one_letter_code
_entity_poly.pdbx_strand_id
1 'polypeptide(L)'
;MIRSIDLPLLPGNSFPNNIGQTRFHKSHHFEQLEVPYLSDKERPGIGGAPIYYSRPRRYPSIYARGDVSELPTWIAFDRQMLAFDAYFQESIHEVHGYNHLVRKCRIYFYLEDGTIKVVEPKVANSGIPQGCLMARQRIRLPKSSGSDEFYDIVDFNIGKTVELHGRIFKITDCDNFTRVFLNRLGIAVPDPIAMPADPYTQRREQAKYEIQPKKPTTKTDKLGQFLAMDGKVLCFTGYWDDRLTCDGDLHLLKVLYYLADDTIEVKDVTWKDQPYTLYKRAKLPKDFLGLKEPGVDSPFTVLNVLGSGTQKGRFLADSLNCGQSQVQYYRDNDLAIGGVVNVYGRRVVLTDCDPFTREYYRVK
;
A
#
# COMPACT_ATOMS: atom_id res chain seq x y z
N MET A 1 24.14 17.54 -57.10
CA MET A 1 24.06 18.88 -57.71
C MET A 1 23.79 19.84 -56.56
N ILE A 2 24.73 20.72 -56.22
CA ILE A 2 24.49 21.76 -55.20
C ILE A 2 23.61 22.80 -55.86
N ARG A 3 22.42 23.00 -55.29
CA ARG A 3 21.38 23.87 -55.83
C ARG A 3 21.28 25.08 -54.93
N SER A 4 21.39 26.28 -55.51
CA SER A 4 20.80 27.46 -54.90
C SER A 4 19.29 27.35 -55.07
N ILE A 5 18.55 27.34 -53.95
CA ILE A 5 17.09 27.23 -53.96
C ILE A 5 16.43 28.42 -54.69
N ASP A 6 17.14 29.56 -54.74
CA ASP A 6 16.66 30.84 -55.24
C ASP A 6 16.91 31.07 -56.74
N LEU A 7 17.62 30.17 -57.43
CA LEU A 7 17.94 30.33 -58.86
C LEU A 7 16.99 29.54 -59.78
N PRO A 8 16.56 30.13 -60.92
CA PRO A 8 15.73 29.44 -61.91
C PRO A 8 16.51 28.35 -62.66
N LEU A 9 15.77 27.33 -63.14
CA LEU A 9 16.27 26.18 -63.93
C LEU A 9 16.63 26.58 -65.37
N LEU A 10 17.58 27.51 -65.51
CA LEU A 10 18.17 27.91 -66.77
C LEU A 10 19.56 27.27 -66.93
N PRO A 11 19.98 26.94 -68.17
CA PRO A 11 21.35 26.52 -68.45
C PRO A 11 22.35 27.56 -67.90
N GLY A 12 23.33 27.11 -67.10
CA GLY A 12 24.34 27.98 -66.48
C GLY A 12 24.17 28.22 -64.97
N ASN A 13 22.97 28.03 -64.43
CA ASN A 13 22.70 28.19 -62.98
C ASN A 13 22.91 26.90 -62.16
N SER A 14 23.44 25.85 -62.77
CA SER A 14 23.67 24.55 -62.15
C SER A 14 25.17 24.23 -62.05
N PHE A 15 25.64 23.98 -60.83
CA PHE A 15 27.03 23.60 -60.60
C PHE A 15 27.17 22.06 -60.64
N PRO A 16 27.98 21.50 -61.56
CA PRO A 16 28.19 20.06 -61.64
C PRO A 16 29.01 19.57 -60.45
N ASN A 17 28.42 18.73 -59.61
CA ASN A 17 29.06 18.14 -58.42
C ASN A 17 29.93 16.90 -58.74
N ASN A 18 30.09 16.58 -60.03
CA ASN A 18 30.69 15.32 -60.50
C ASN A 18 32.21 15.46 -60.73
N ILE A 19 32.78 16.63 -60.44
CA ILE A 19 34.21 16.90 -60.61
C ILE A 19 34.96 16.12 -59.53
N GLY A 20 35.77 15.13 -59.95
CA GLY A 20 36.51 14.22 -59.06
C GLY A 20 35.79 12.92 -58.71
N GLN A 21 34.60 12.66 -59.26
CA GLN A 21 33.90 11.39 -59.05
C GLN A 21 34.60 10.26 -59.82
N THR A 22 35.01 9.20 -59.11
CA THR A 22 35.69 8.03 -59.71
C THR A 22 34.77 6.83 -59.89
N ARG A 23 33.64 6.78 -59.17
CA ARG A 23 32.66 5.69 -59.22
C ARG A 23 31.41 6.13 -59.97
N PHE A 24 31.12 5.47 -61.09
CA PHE A 24 29.94 5.73 -61.94
C PHE A 24 29.00 4.52 -62.09
N HIS A 25 29.23 3.44 -61.31
CA HIS A 25 28.32 2.30 -61.29
C HIS A 25 26.90 2.71 -60.91
N LYS A 26 25.91 2.11 -61.60
CA LYS A 26 24.49 2.27 -61.33
C LYS A 26 24.04 1.16 -60.38
N SER A 27 23.18 1.49 -59.43
CA SER A 27 22.46 0.50 -58.64
C SER A 27 21.39 -0.19 -59.49
N HIS A 28 21.26 -1.51 -59.32
CA HIS A 28 20.22 -2.28 -59.99
C HIS A 28 18.88 -2.02 -59.30
N HIS A 29 18.12 -0.99 -59.71
CA HIS A 29 16.78 -0.74 -59.16
C HIS A 29 15.73 -1.69 -59.74
N PHE A 30 15.95 -2.18 -60.96
CA PHE A 30 15.11 -3.16 -61.64
C PHE A 30 15.89 -4.46 -61.75
N GLU A 31 15.26 -5.56 -61.35
CA GLU A 31 15.88 -6.87 -61.31
C GLU A 31 14.88 -7.91 -61.83
N GLN A 32 15.40 -8.98 -62.45
CA GLN A 32 14.59 -10.04 -63.02
C GLN A 32 15.08 -11.37 -62.45
N LEU A 33 14.33 -11.92 -61.50
CA LEU A 33 14.52 -13.29 -61.02
C LEU A 33 13.68 -14.24 -61.90
N GLU A 34 12.35 -14.09 -61.85
CA GLU A 34 11.39 -14.82 -62.69
C GLU A 34 10.43 -13.87 -63.43
N VAL A 35 10.03 -12.79 -62.76
CA VAL A 35 9.25 -11.67 -63.31
C VAL A 35 10.04 -10.38 -63.06
N PRO A 36 10.10 -9.42 -64.00
CA PRO A 36 10.73 -8.13 -63.74
C PRO A 36 10.04 -7.43 -62.56
N TYR A 37 10.80 -7.11 -61.52
CA TYR A 37 10.30 -6.37 -60.36
C TYR A 37 11.14 -5.13 -60.08
N LEU A 38 10.49 -4.11 -59.52
CA LEU A 38 11.15 -2.95 -58.93
C LEU A 38 11.63 -3.35 -57.53
N SER A 39 12.93 -3.19 -57.26
CA SER A 39 13.44 -3.43 -55.92
C SER A 39 12.95 -2.34 -54.97
N ASP A 40 12.06 -2.70 -54.03
CA ASP A 40 11.55 -1.79 -52.97
C ASP A 40 12.64 -1.27 -52.02
N LYS A 41 13.86 -1.80 -52.12
CA LYS A 41 15.00 -1.32 -51.32
C LYS A 41 15.46 0.01 -51.90
N GLU A 42 15.50 1.05 -51.06
CA GLU A 42 16.18 2.31 -51.37
C GLU A 42 17.67 2.04 -51.65
N ARG A 43 18.03 1.85 -52.92
CA ARG A 43 19.42 1.71 -53.36
C ARG A 43 19.99 3.11 -53.65
N PRO A 44 21.27 3.37 -53.35
CA PRO A 44 21.89 4.67 -53.62
C PRO A 44 21.92 4.95 -55.13
N GLY A 45 22.05 6.22 -55.51
CA GLY A 45 22.20 6.65 -56.88
C GLY A 45 23.57 6.33 -57.48
N ILE A 46 23.86 6.95 -58.63
CA ILE A 46 25.10 6.73 -59.38
C ILE A 46 26.33 6.96 -58.49
N GLY A 47 27.24 5.98 -58.48
CA GLY A 47 28.47 6.08 -57.70
C GLY A 47 28.31 5.86 -56.20
N GLY A 48 27.14 5.41 -55.73
CA GLY A 48 26.86 5.23 -54.31
C GLY A 48 26.43 6.52 -53.61
N ALA A 49 26.26 7.62 -54.36
CA ALA A 49 25.76 8.88 -53.81
C ALA A 49 24.27 8.74 -53.45
N PRO A 50 23.81 9.26 -52.29
CA PRO A 50 22.40 9.27 -51.94
C PRO A 50 21.60 10.10 -52.96
N ILE A 51 20.39 9.65 -53.29
CA ILE A 51 19.50 10.35 -54.22
C ILE A 51 18.93 11.58 -53.50
N TYR A 52 18.82 12.73 -54.18
CA TYR A 52 18.38 13.99 -53.57
C TYR A 52 17.00 13.90 -52.90
N TYR A 53 16.14 13.00 -53.39
CA TYR A 53 14.79 12.75 -52.85
C TYR A 53 14.71 11.51 -51.94
N SER A 54 15.76 10.68 -51.86
CA SER A 54 15.80 9.59 -50.89
C SER A 54 16.13 10.19 -49.53
N ARG A 55 15.25 9.98 -48.54
CA ARG A 55 15.64 10.26 -47.16
C ARG A 55 16.86 9.38 -46.87
N PRO A 56 17.96 9.91 -46.30
CA PRO A 56 19.00 9.04 -45.81
C PRO A 56 18.33 8.09 -44.83
N ARG A 57 18.41 6.77 -45.09
CA ARG A 57 18.00 5.79 -44.08
C ARG A 57 18.62 6.22 -42.76
N ARG A 58 17.83 6.34 -41.70
CA ARG A 58 18.39 6.29 -40.36
C ARG A 58 18.97 4.89 -40.21
N TYR A 59 20.20 4.70 -40.67
CA TYR A 59 20.97 3.56 -40.24
C TYR A 59 21.06 3.70 -38.72
N PRO A 60 20.78 2.64 -37.96
CA PRO A 60 21.05 2.61 -36.53
C PRO A 60 22.56 2.48 -36.36
N SER A 61 23.35 3.42 -36.88
CA SER A 61 24.69 3.62 -36.40
C SER A 61 24.52 4.44 -35.14
N ILE A 62 24.43 3.71 -34.03
CA ILE A 62 24.36 4.19 -32.64
C ILE A 62 25.52 5.17 -32.33
N TYR A 63 26.49 5.33 -33.24
CA TYR A 63 27.70 6.13 -33.06
C TYR A 63 28.05 6.91 -34.34
N ALA A 64 28.46 8.17 -34.16
CA ALA A 64 29.04 8.99 -35.22
C ALA A 64 30.25 8.26 -35.82
N ARG A 65 30.34 8.21 -37.17
CA ARG A 65 31.54 7.69 -37.84
C ARG A 65 32.72 8.60 -37.50
N GLY A 66 33.63 8.13 -36.64
CA GLY A 66 34.86 8.86 -36.32
C GLY A 66 35.54 8.43 -35.01
N ASP A 67 34.78 8.15 -33.95
CA ASP A 67 35.35 8.11 -32.59
C ASP A 67 34.92 6.91 -31.70
N VAL A 68 34.50 5.76 -32.26
CA VAL A 68 34.07 4.61 -31.43
C VAL A 68 34.75 3.29 -31.78
N SER A 69 35.07 2.55 -30.71
CA SER A 69 35.68 1.22 -30.58
C SER A 69 35.51 0.30 -31.80
N GLU A 70 36.62 -0.33 -32.21
CA GLU A 70 36.71 -1.35 -33.28
C GLU A 70 35.86 -2.62 -33.03
N LEU A 71 35.21 -2.74 -31.87
CA LEU A 71 34.46 -3.92 -31.46
C LEU A 71 32.98 -3.88 -31.94
N PRO A 72 32.44 -5.01 -32.43
CA PRO A 72 31.02 -5.13 -32.75
C PRO A 72 30.10 -4.78 -31.58
N THR A 73 28.90 -4.24 -31.87
CA THR A 73 27.91 -3.79 -30.87
C THR A 73 27.48 -4.88 -29.90
N TRP A 74 27.32 -6.12 -30.36
CA TRP A 74 26.94 -7.25 -29.53
C TRP A 74 28.01 -7.65 -28.51
N ILE A 75 29.28 -7.28 -28.73
CA ILE A 75 30.36 -7.45 -27.76
C ILE A 75 30.46 -6.21 -26.87
N ALA A 76 30.41 -5.02 -27.48
CA ALA A 76 30.59 -3.75 -26.76
C ALA A 76 29.50 -3.50 -25.71
N PHE A 77 28.26 -3.96 -25.98
CA PHE A 77 27.09 -3.71 -25.14
C PHE A 77 26.46 -4.99 -24.59
N ASP A 78 27.22 -6.08 -24.50
CA ASP A 78 26.74 -7.33 -23.90
C ASP A 78 26.15 -7.06 -22.51
N ARG A 79 24.94 -7.56 -22.27
CA ARG A 79 24.17 -7.42 -21.02
C ARG A 79 23.83 -5.99 -20.61
N GLN A 80 24.08 -4.99 -21.44
CA GLN A 80 23.66 -3.62 -21.17
C GLN A 80 22.27 -3.38 -21.75
N MET A 81 21.35 -2.96 -20.89
CA MET A 81 19.97 -2.67 -21.27
C MET A 81 19.49 -1.38 -20.62
N LEU A 82 18.66 -0.64 -21.34
CA LEU A 82 17.98 0.52 -20.82
C LEU A 82 16.60 0.12 -20.31
N ALA A 83 16.33 0.38 -19.02
CA ALA A 83 15.04 0.16 -18.39
C ALA A 83 14.29 1.48 -18.16
N PHE A 84 13.06 1.54 -18.67
CA PHE A 84 12.14 2.66 -18.51
C PHE A 84 10.88 2.19 -17.80
N ASP A 85 10.41 2.97 -16.84
CA ASP A 85 9.11 2.78 -16.22
C ASP A 85 8.07 3.56 -16.99
N ALA A 86 6.99 2.88 -17.37
CA ALA A 86 5.93 3.42 -18.20
C ALA A 86 4.57 2.93 -17.71
N TYR A 87 3.51 3.57 -18.20
CA TYR A 87 2.16 3.05 -18.05
C TYR A 87 1.38 3.20 -19.35
N PHE A 88 0.35 2.39 -19.51
CA PHE A 88 -0.65 2.58 -20.55
C PHE A 88 -2.04 2.56 -19.92
N GLN A 89 -3.00 3.20 -20.59
CA GLN A 89 -4.39 3.22 -20.17
C GLN A 89 -5.17 2.21 -21.00
N GLU A 90 -5.89 1.31 -20.34
CA GLU A 90 -6.76 0.32 -20.96
C GLU A 90 -8.21 0.76 -20.72
N SER A 91 -8.98 0.97 -21.79
CA SER A 91 -10.40 1.33 -21.69
C SER A 91 -11.21 0.12 -21.26
N ILE A 92 -11.99 0.25 -20.18
CA ILE A 92 -12.88 -0.80 -19.69
C ILE A 92 -14.31 -0.37 -19.95
N HIS A 93 -15.08 -1.31 -20.50
CA HIS A 93 -16.51 -1.15 -20.73
C HIS A 93 -17.24 -1.98 -19.67
N GLU A 94 -18.46 -1.59 -19.29
CA GLU A 94 -19.37 -2.38 -18.42
C GLU A 94 -19.02 -2.44 -16.91
N VAL A 95 -18.13 -1.58 -16.40
CA VAL A 95 -17.88 -1.47 -14.95
C VAL A 95 -18.42 -0.16 -14.39
N HIS A 96 -19.22 -0.23 -13.32
CA HIS A 96 -19.78 0.96 -12.68
C HIS A 96 -18.73 1.70 -11.83
N GLY A 97 -18.42 2.94 -12.23
CA GLY A 97 -17.62 3.88 -11.44
C GLY A 97 -16.25 4.22 -12.01
N TYR A 98 -15.73 3.50 -13.01
CA TYR A 98 -14.52 3.89 -13.74
C TYR A 98 -14.51 3.30 -15.16
N ASN A 99 -13.96 4.06 -16.11
CA ASN A 99 -13.99 3.75 -17.55
C ASN A 99 -12.62 3.33 -18.11
N HIS A 100 -11.57 3.42 -17.29
CA HIS A 100 -10.21 3.06 -17.70
C HIS A 100 -9.43 2.48 -16.52
N LEU A 101 -8.45 1.63 -16.85
CA LEU A 101 -7.49 1.04 -15.92
C LEU A 101 -6.09 1.51 -16.31
N VAL A 102 -5.30 1.93 -15.31
CA VAL A 102 -3.91 2.31 -15.52
C VAL A 102 -3.01 1.10 -15.24
N ARG A 103 -2.35 0.57 -16.28
CA ARG A 103 -1.44 -0.57 -16.14
C ARG A 103 0.01 -0.13 -16.21
N LYS A 104 0.74 -0.39 -15.12
CA LYS A 104 2.17 -0.09 -14.99
C LYS A 104 2.98 -1.11 -15.76
N CYS A 105 4.06 -0.70 -16.40
CA CYS A 105 4.91 -1.54 -17.24
C CYS A 105 6.37 -1.09 -17.13
N ARG A 106 7.30 -2.01 -17.39
CA ARG A 106 8.72 -1.71 -17.61
C ARG A 106 9.07 -2.04 -19.05
N ILE A 107 9.66 -1.08 -19.75
CA ILE A 107 10.17 -1.21 -21.12
C ILE A 107 11.67 -1.40 -21.02
N TYR A 108 12.17 -2.51 -21.57
CA TYR A 108 13.59 -2.80 -21.69
C TYR A 108 14.02 -2.63 -23.14
N PHE A 109 15.06 -1.83 -23.37
CA PHE A 109 15.72 -1.67 -24.67
C PHE A 109 17.12 -2.28 -24.57
N TYR A 110 17.41 -3.29 -25.39
CA TYR A 110 18.69 -3.99 -25.39
C TYR A 110 19.67 -3.30 -26.34
N LEU A 111 20.81 -2.85 -25.82
CA LEU A 111 21.78 -2.07 -26.59
C LEU A 111 22.56 -2.92 -27.61
N GLU A 112 22.64 -4.24 -27.39
CA GLU A 112 23.37 -5.18 -28.27
C GLU A 112 22.75 -5.28 -29.68
N ASP A 113 21.42 -5.28 -29.78
CA ASP A 113 20.66 -5.57 -31.00
C ASP A 113 19.52 -4.58 -31.30
N GLY A 114 19.24 -3.62 -30.40
CA GLY A 114 18.14 -2.67 -30.53
C GLY A 114 16.76 -3.33 -30.44
N THR A 115 16.64 -4.43 -29.70
CA THR A 115 15.35 -5.07 -29.41
C THR A 115 14.69 -4.47 -28.18
N ILE A 116 13.36 -4.58 -28.14
CA ILE A 116 12.52 -4.08 -27.05
C ILE A 116 11.77 -5.24 -26.42
N LYS A 117 11.66 -5.23 -25.10
CA LYS A 117 10.84 -6.16 -24.31
C LYS A 117 9.99 -5.35 -23.32
N VAL A 118 8.71 -5.65 -23.22
CA VAL A 118 7.80 -4.97 -22.30
C VAL A 118 7.28 -5.96 -21.27
N VAL A 119 7.45 -5.63 -19.99
CA VAL A 119 7.06 -6.50 -18.87
C VAL A 119 6.20 -5.72 -17.90
N GLU A 120 5.04 -6.26 -17.57
CA GLU A 120 4.19 -5.78 -16.50
C GLU A 120 4.60 -6.43 -15.17
N PRO A 121 4.85 -5.64 -14.11
CA PRO A 121 5.13 -6.17 -12.79
C PRO A 121 3.91 -6.94 -12.24
N LYS A 122 4.18 -8.05 -11.56
CA LYS A 122 3.12 -8.87 -10.94
C LYS A 122 2.61 -8.18 -9.69
N VAL A 123 1.29 -7.99 -9.60
CA VAL A 123 0.58 -7.38 -8.48
C VAL A 123 -0.36 -8.41 -7.87
N ALA A 124 -0.25 -8.62 -6.56
CA ALA A 124 -1.08 -9.59 -5.85
C ALA A 124 -2.57 -9.21 -5.96
N ASN A 125 -3.41 -10.23 -6.20
CA ASN A 125 -4.85 -10.09 -6.33
C ASN A 125 -5.29 -9.09 -7.43
N SER A 126 -4.51 -8.91 -8.50
CA SER A 126 -4.90 -8.08 -9.65
C SER A 126 -6.04 -8.69 -10.47
N GLY A 127 -6.13 -10.03 -10.49
CA GLY A 127 -7.15 -10.76 -11.27
C GLY A 127 -6.88 -10.77 -12.78
N ILE A 128 -5.75 -10.22 -13.24
CA ILE A 128 -5.40 -10.07 -14.65
C ILE A 128 -4.11 -10.87 -14.92
N PRO A 129 -3.96 -11.55 -16.08
CA PRO A 129 -2.69 -12.16 -16.45
C PRO A 129 -1.60 -11.09 -16.58
N GLN A 130 -0.54 -11.24 -15.80
CA GLN A 130 0.59 -10.30 -15.70
C GLN A 130 1.93 -10.99 -16.00
N GLY A 131 2.92 -10.21 -16.41
CA GLY A 131 4.25 -10.70 -16.75
C GLY A 131 4.74 -10.12 -18.08
N CYS A 132 5.26 -10.97 -18.96
CA CYS A 132 5.80 -10.52 -20.24
C CYS A 132 4.66 -10.11 -21.18
N LEU A 133 4.49 -8.80 -21.39
CA LEU A 133 3.46 -8.24 -22.26
C LEU A 133 3.91 -8.24 -23.72
N MET A 134 5.21 -8.01 -23.97
CA MET A 134 5.84 -8.17 -25.27
C MET A 134 7.16 -8.90 -25.12
N ALA A 135 7.30 -10.02 -25.83
CA ALA A 135 8.57 -10.73 -25.94
C ALA A 135 9.62 -9.86 -26.65
N ARG A 136 10.90 -10.16 -26.39
CA ARG A 136 12.05 -9.44 -26.94
C ARG A 136 12.04 -9.50 -28.47
N GLN A 137 11.88 -8.36 -29.12
CA GLN A 137 11.89 -8.25 -30.59
C GLN A 137 12.20 -6.81 -31.04
N ARG A 138 12.59 -6.61 -32.29
CA ARG A 138 12.70 -5.26 -32.87
C ARG A 138 11.31 -4.77 -33.28
N ILE A 139 10.92 -3.59 -32.80
CA ILE A 139 9.59 -3.02 -33.03
C ILE A 139 9.72 -1.90 -34.06
N ARG A 140 8.84 -1.92 -35.06
CA ARG A 140 8.76 -0.88 -36.09
C ARG A 140 8.00 0.32 -35.56
N LEU A 141 8.35 1.51 -36.05
CA LEU A 141 7.59 2.73 -35.82
C LEU A 141 6.17 2.58 -36.40
N PRO A 142 5.18 3.32 -35.85
CA PRO A 142 3.81 3.26 -36.33
C PRO A 142 3.74 3.71 -37.80
N LYS A 143 2.92 3.03 -38.60
CA LYS A 143 2.70 3.36 -40.02
C LYS A 143 2.24 4.81 -40.23
N SER A 144 1.59 5.40 -39.23
CA SER A 144 1.17 6.81 -39.20
C SER A 144 2.33 7.79 -39.40
N SER A 145 3.56 7.40 -39.06
CA SER A 145 4.76 8.22 -39.24
C SER A 145 5.29 8.22 -40.68
N GLY A 146 4.73 7.39 -41.56
CA GLY A 146 5.13 7.27 -42.97
C GLY A 146 6.53 6.66 -43.18
N SER A 147 7.17 6.15 -42.13
CA SER A 147 8.51 5.56 -42.14
C SER A 147 8.46 4.08 -41.77
N ASP A 148 9.12 3.21 -42.53
CA ASP A 148 9.30 1.79 -42.21
C ASP A 148 10.52 1.53 -41.29
N GLU A 149 10.85 2.52 -40.45
CA GLU A 149 12.00 2.49 -39.56
C GLU A 149 11.69 1.78 -38.23
N PHE A 150 12.72 1.35 -37.52
CA PHE A 150 12.59 0.75 -36.19
C PHE A 150 12.77 1.80 -35.10
N TYR A 151 12.19 1.54 -33.93
CA TYR A 151 12.44 2.36 -32.73
C TYR A 151 13.92 2.34 -32.35
N ASP A 152 14.43 3.51 -31.96
CA ASP A 152 15.79 3.70 -31.49
C ASP A 152 15.83 4.39 -30.12
N ILE A 153 17.00 4.42 -29.49
CA ILE A 153 17.23 4.95 -28.14
C ILE A 153 16.71 6.39 -28.01
N VAL A 154 16.87 7.20 -29.06
CA VAL A 154 16.44 8.61 -29.10
C VAL A 154 14.93 8.79 -28.99
N ASP A 155 14.15 7.76 -29.34
CA ASP A 155 12.69 7.79 -29.28
C ASP A 155 12.19 7.58 -27.84
N PHE A 156 13.02 7.03 -26.96
CA PHE A 156 12.72 6.81 -25.54
C PHE A 156 13.30 7.94 -24.69
N ASN A 157 12.42 8.73 -24.06
CA ASN A 157 12.81 9.66 -23.00
C ASN A 157 11.62 9.85 -22.04
N ILE A 158 11.89 10.32 -20.82
CA ILE A 158 10.85 10.59 -19.83
C ILE A 158 9.87 11.65 -20.39
N GLY A 159 8.58 11.39 -20.25
CA GLY A 159 7.50 12.23 -20.77
C GLY A 159 7.10 11.95 -22.22
N LYS A 160 7.91 11.21 -22.99
CA LYS A 160 7.52 10.79 -24.34
C LYS A 160 6.48 9.66 -24.30
N THR A 161 5.60 9.69 -25.30
CA THR A 161 4.63 8.64 -25.57
C THR A 161 5.12 7.78 -26.73
N VAL A 162 5.18 6.47 -26.53
CA VAL A 162 5.61 5.49 -27.54
C VAL A 162 4.47 4.53 -27.84
N GLU A 163 4.24 4.27 -29.12
CA GLU A 163 3.18 3.36 -29.57
C GLU A 163 3.80 2.01 -29.97
N LEU A 164 3.57 0.99 -29.15
CA LEU A 164 4.09 -0.36 -29.40
C LEU A 164 2.90 -1.29 -29.67
N HIS A 165 2.86 -1.92 -30.84
CA HIS A 165 1.78 -2.83 -31.28
C HIS A 165 0.36 -2.29 -31.03
N GLY A 166 0.12 -1.02 -31.36
CA GLY A 166 -1.19 -0.36 -31.22
C GLY A 166 -1.56 0.05 -29.80
N ARG A 167 -0.64 -0.06 -28.82
CA ARG A 167 -0.83 0.45 -27.46
C ARG A 167 0.08 1.64 -27.21
N ILE A 168 -0.47 2.70 -26.62
CA ILE A 168 0.26 3.93 -26.31
C ILE A 168 0.78 3.84 -24.88
N PHE A 169 2.11 3.77 -24.73
CA PHE A 169 2.79 3.80 -23.45
C PHE A 169 3.34 5.20 -23.20
N LYS A 170 3.12 5.73 -21.99
CA LYS A 170 3.74 6.97 -21.54
C LYS A 170 4.87 6.63 -20.58
N ILE A 171 6.08 7.08 -20.92
CA ILE A 171 7.28 6.88 -20.10
C ILE A 171 7.26 7.90 -18.96
N THR A 172 7.38 7.42 -17.74
CA THR A 172 7.31 8.24 -16.52
C THR A 172 8.65 8.36 -15.82
N ASP A 173 9.43 7.29 -15.78
CA ASP A 173 10.72 7.27 -15.10
C ASP A 173 11.70 6.34 -15.82
N CYS A 174 12.96 6.36 -15.41
CA CYS A 174 14.02 5.53 -15.96
C CYS A 174 15.00 5.10 -14.88
N ASP A 175 15.64 3.94 -15.05
CA ASP A 175 16.61 3.44 -14.08
C ASP A 175 17.87 4.33 -14.02
N ASN A 176 18.60 4.30 -12.91
CA ASN A 176 19.77 5.16 -12.71
C ASN A 176 20.85 4.92 -13.78
N PHE A 177 21.07 3.66 -14.17
CA PHE A 177 21.98 3.32 -15.27
C PHE A 177 21.59 4.03 -16.56
N THR A 178 20.30 4.01 -16.90
CA THR A 178 19.81 4.63 -18.14
C THR A 178 19.98 6.13 -18.14
N ARG A 179 19.74 6.78 -16.99
CA ARG A 179 19.91 8.22 -16.84
C ARG A 179 21.38 8.62 -17.08
N VAL A 180 22.31 7.89 -16.48
CA VAL A 180 23.75 8.12 -16.67
C VAL A 180 24.16 7.86 -18.12
N PHE A 181 23.67 6.78 -18.72
CA PHE A 181 23.99 6.40 -20.10
C PHE A 181 23.48 7.43 -21.11
N LEU A 182 22.22 7.86 -21.00
CA LEU A 182 21.62 8.86 -21.88
C LEU A 182 22.31 10.23 -21.74
N ASN A 183 22.62 10.64 -20.52
CA ASN A 183 23.38 11.88 -20.27
C ASN A 183 24.78 11.82 -20.92
N ARG A 184 25.46 10.66 -20.88
CA ARG A 184 26.75 10.46 -21.55
C ARG A 184 26.66 10.55 -23.07
N LEU A 185 25.54 10.12 -23.65
CA LEU A 185 25.23 10.28 -25.07
C LEU A 185 24.80 11.71 -25.45
N GLY A 186 24.69 12.63 -24.48
CA GLY A 186 24.23 14.00 -24.70
C GLY A 186 22.71 14.16 -24.75
N ILE A 187 21.94 13.14 -24.36
CA ILE A 187 20.49 13.19 -24.26
C ILE A 187 20.12 13.56 -22.83
N ALA A 188 19.63 14.79 -22.64
CA ALA A 188 19.16 15.25 -21.34
C ALA A 188 17.88 14.51 -20.93
N VAL A 189 17.94 13.83 -19.78
CA VAL A 189 16.80 13.10 -19.20
C VAL A 189 16.10 14.00 -18.17
N PRO A 190 14.81 14.32 -18.36
CA PRO A 190 14.08 15.17 -17.43
C PRO A 190 13.78 14.45 -16.10
N ASP A 191 13.21 15.18 -15.15
CA ASP A 191 12.80 14.64 -13.86
C ASP A 191 11.63 13.65 -13.99
N PRO A 192 11.52 12.68 -13.06
CA PRO A 192 10.46 11.67 -13.10
C PRO A 192 9.06 12.29 -13.01
N ILE A 193 8.14 11.77 -13.81
CA ILE A 193 6.74 12.20 -13.83
C ILE A 193 5.93 11.24 -12.95
N ALA A 194 5.10 11.79 -12.07
CA ALA A 194 4.21 10.99 -11.23
C ALA A 194 3.22 10.19 -12.10
N MET A 195 3.14 8.87 -11.86
CA MET A 195 2.16 8.02 -12.51
C MET A 195 0.74 8.41 -12.05
N PRO A 196 -0.25 8.47 -12.96
CA PRO A 196 -1.63 8.72 -12.56
C PRO A 196 -2.12 7.57 -11.69
N ALA A 197 -2.92 7.92 -10.68
CA ALA A 197 -3.52 6.93 -9.82
C ALA A 197 -4.64 6.18 -10.55
N ASP A 198 -4.70 4.88 -10.32
CA ASP A 198 -5.71 4.00 -10.89
C ASP A 198 -7.01 4.05 -10.06
N PRO A 199 -8.18 4.39 -10.66
CA PRO A 199 -9.46 4.43 -9.94
C PRO A 199 -9.81 3.12 -9.24
N TYR A 200 -9.47 1.98 -9.85
CA TYR A 200 -9.71 0.67 -9.26
C TYR A 200 -8.89 0.47 -7.97
N THR A 201 -7.60 0.80 -8.03
CA THR A 201 -6.70 0.70 -6.87
C THR A 201 -7.14 1.62 -5.73
N GLN A 202 -7.54 2.86 -6.03
CA GLN A 202 -8.05 3.80 -5.02
C GLN A 202 -9.29 3.28 -4.29
N ARG A 203 -10.30 2.79 -5.03
CA ARG A 203 -11.53 2.24 -4.43
C ARG A 203 -11.23 1.04 -3.54
N ARG A 204 -10.28 0.19 -3.94
CA ARG A 204 -9.87 -0.97 -3.16
C ARG A 204 -9.16 -0.59 -1.87
N GLU A 205 -8.33 0.44 -1.90
CA GLU A 205 -7.68 0.97 -0.70
C GLU A 205 -8.69 1.58 0.26
N GLN A 206 -9.64 2.38 -0.25
CA GLN A 206 -10.74 2.93 0.56
C GLN A 206 -11.55 1.82 1.22
N ALA A 207 -11.96 0.80 0.46
CA ALA A 207 -12.72 -0.33 1.00
C ALA A 207 -11.96 -1.08 2.12
N LYS A 208 -10.63 -1.16 2.08
CA LYS A 208 -9.85 -1.77 3.18
C LYS A 208 -9.96 -0.97 4.48
N TYR A 209 -9.96 0.37 4.40
CA TYR A 209 -10.10 1.24 5.56
C TYR A 209 -11.54 1.26 6.10
N GLU A 210 -12.53 1.09 5.23
CA GLU A 210 -13.95 0.99 5.62
C GLU A 210 -14.29 -0.33 6.31
N ILE A 211 -13.54 -1.41 6.07
CA ILE A 211 -13.72 -2.68 6.78
C ILE A 211 -13.15 -2.54 8.21
N GLN A 212 -13.95 -1.99 9.10
CA GLN A 212 -13.70 -2.10 10.54
C GLN A 212 -13.87 -3.59 10.96
N PRO A 213 -13.04 -4.08 11.90
CA PRO A 213 -13.20 -5.44 12.40
C PRO A 213 -14.58 -5.60 13.02
N LYS A 214 -15.37 -6.58 12.53
CA LYS A 214 -16.73 -6.88 12.99
C LYS A 214 -16.84 -7.19 14.49
N LYS A 215 -15.71 -7.41 15.17
CA LYS A 215 -15.62 -7.62 16.61
C LYS A 215 -14.45 -6.78 17.13
N PRO A 216 -14.69 -5.66 17.84
CA PRO A 216 -13.63 -4.97 18.54
C PRO A 216 -13.10 -5.90 19.64
N THR A 217 -11.86 -6.38 19.49
CA THR A 217 -11.19 -7.13 20.55
C THR A 217 -10.59 -6.15 21.54
N THR A 218 -11.39 -5.71 22.51
CA THR A 218 -10.86 -4.94 23.65
C THR A 218 -10.06 -5.88 24.54
N LYS A 219 -8.76 -6.04 24.24
CA LYS A 219 -7.82 -6.74 25.13
C LYS A 219 -7.49 -5.80 26.30
N THR A 220 -8.24 -5.91 27.39
CA THR A 220 -7.84 -5.30 28.66
C THR A 220 -6.66 -6.11 29.22
N ASP A 221 -5.51 -5.49 29.42
CA ASP A 221 -4.35 -6.14 30.02
C ASP A 221 -4.56 -6.32 31.54
N LYS A 222 -5.17 -7.45 31.91
CA LYS A 222 -5.37 -7.85 33.31
C LYS A 222 -4.13 -8.51 33.92
N LEU A 223 -3.21 -8.99 33.07
CA LEU A 223 -2.07 -9.78 33.52
C LEU A 223 -0.99 -8.88 34.13
N GLY A 224 -0.77 -7.69 33.55
CA GLY A 224 0.19 -6.73 34.09
C GLY A 224 -0.09 -6.33 35.54
N GLN A 225 -1.35 -5.98 35.85
CA GLN A 225 -1.76 -5.62 37.21
C GLN A 225 -1.61 -6.81 38.18
N PHE A 226 -1.99 -8.01 37.75
CA PHE A 226 -1.83 -9.22 38.54
C PHE A 226 -0.36 -9.44 38.90
N LEU A 227 0.55 -9.45 37.92
CA LEU A 227 1.97 -9.73 38.15
C LEU A 227 2.66 -8.70 39.06
N ALA A 228 2.27 -7.43 39.01
CA ALA A 228 2.89 -6.37 39.82
C ALA A 228 2.40 -6.34 41.27
N MET A 229 1.15 -6.75 41.49
CA MET A 229 0.43 -6.59 42.76
C MET A 229 0.03 -7.91 43.41
N ASP A 230 0.45 -9.05 42.84
CA ASP A 230 0.22 -10.37 43.42
C ASP A 230 0.76 -10.45 44.86
N GLY A 231 -0.02 -11.06 45.75
CA GLY A 231 0.28 -11.14 47.18
C GLY A 231 0.12 -9.85 47.99
N LYS A 232 -0.17 -8.69 47.39
CA LYS A 232 -0.40 -7.43 48.11
C LYS A 232 -1.89 -7.25 48.43
N VAL A 233 -2.22 -7.27 49.72
CA VAL A 233 -3.60 -7.15 50.22
C VAL A 233 -3.67 -6.04 51.25
N LEU A 234 -4.60 -5.10 51.05
CA LEU A 234 -4.90 -4.06 52.03
C LEU A 234 -5.93 -4.63 53.01
N CYS A 235 -5.57 -4.67 54.28
CA CYS A 235 -6.41 -5.16 55.33
C CYS A 235 -6.89 -4.00 56.22
N PHE A 236 -8.20 -3.91 56.40
CA PHE A 236 -8.87 -2.98 57.28
C PHE A 236 -9.71 -3.74 58.32
N THR A 237 -9.77 -3.18 59.51
CA THR A 237 -10.75 -3.55 60.53
C THR A 237 -11.86 -2.51 60.51
N GLY A 238 -13.08 -2.95 60.68
CA GLY A 238 -14.24 -2.10 60.75
C GLY A 238 -15.34 -2.75 61.56
N TYR A 239 -16.44 -2.04 61.72
CA TYR A 239 -17.63 -2.57 62.34
C TYR A 239 -18.87 -2.24 61.51
N TRP A 240 -19.89 -3.07 61.67
CA TRP A 240 -21.22 -2.84 61.17
C TRP A 240 -22.19 -2.90 62.36
N ASP A 241 -22.85 -1.78 62.62
CA ASP A 241 -23.80 -1.65 63.72
C ASP A 241 -25.21 -2.00 63.23
N ASP A 242 -25.70 -3.18 63.62
CA ASP A 242 -27.06 -3.65 63.30
C ASP A 242 -27.98 -3.62 64.54
N ARG A 243 -27.57 -2.99 65.65
CA ARG A 243 -28.30 -3.02 66.93
C ARG A 243 -29.72 -2.43 66.91
N LEU A 244 -30.09 -1.74 65.83
CA LEU A 244 -31.43 -1.19 65.63
C LEU A 244 -32.44 -2.27 65.19
N THR A 245 -31.95 -3.42 64.71
CA THR A 245 -32.75 -4.57 64.30
C THR A 245 -33.10 -5.44 65.52
N CYS A 246 -34.26 -6.10 65.52
CA CYS A 246 -34.80 -6.83 66.68
C CYS A 246 -33.87 -7.93 67.25
N ASP A 247 -33.01 -8.51 66.42
CA ASP A 247 -31.99 -9.51 66.79
C ASP A 247 -30.59 -9.06 66.34
N GLY A 248 -30.37 -7.75 66.26
CA GLY A 248 -29.15 -7.17 65.71
C GLY A 248 -28.01 -7.08 66.71
N ASP A 249 -26.84 -7.57 66.32
CA ASP A 249 -25.60 -7.48 67.08
C ASP A 249 -24.62 -6.46 66.48
N LEU A 250 -23.59 -6.09 67.23
CA LEU A 250 -22.47 -5.33 66.67
C LEU A 250 -21.50 -6.30 65.98
N HIS A 251 -21.42 -6.20 64.66
CA HIS A 251 -20.56 -7.05 63.86
C HIS A 251 -19.17 -6.41 63.71
N LEU A 252 -18.12 -7.10 64.16
CA LEU A 252 -16.74 -6.72 63.89
C LEU A 252 -16.29 -7.37 62.58
N LEU A 253 -15.92 -6.54 61.61
CA LEU A 253 -15.62 -6.97 60.26
C LEU A 253 -14.15 -6.74 59.90
N LYS A 254 -13.60 -7.66 59.12
CA LYS A 254 -12.30 -7.55 58.48
C LYS A 254 -12.50 -7.41 56.98
N VAL A 255 -12.13 -6.26 56.42
CA VAL A 255 -12.25 -5.94 55.01
C VAL A 255 -10.88 -6.11 54.35
N LEU A 256 -10.81 -7.00 53.36
CA LEU A 256 -9.61 -7.34 52.61
C LEU A 256 -9.77 -6.83 51.17
N TYR A 257 -8.90 -5.93 50.73
CA TYR A 257 -8.85 -5.41 49.36
C TYR A 257 -7.62 -5.95 48.64
N TYR A 258 -7.84 -6.69 47.55
CA TYR A 258 -6.79 -7.32 46.75
C TYR A 258 -6.37 -6.39 45.61
N LEU A 259 -5.13 -5.93 45.61
CA LEU A 259 -4.60 -4.97 44.63
C LEU A 259 -4.38 -5.60 43.23
N ALA A 260 -4.30 -6.93 43.16
CA ALA A 260 -4.04 -7.66 41.92
C ALA A 260 -5.24 -7.64 40.95
N ASP A 261 -6.47 -7.54 41.48
CA ASP A 261 -7.71 -7.66 40.70
C ASP A 261 -8.80 -6.64 41.09
N ASP A 262 -8.51 -5.72 42.01
CA ASP A 262 -9.43 -4.73 42.59
C ASP A 262 -10.68 -5.39 43.22
N THR A 263 -10.50 -6.55 43.86
CA THR A 263 -11.60 -7.27 44.53
C THR A 263 -11.60 -7.06 46.04
N ILE A 264 -12.79 -7.12 46.65
CA ILE A 264 -13.00 -6.98 48.08
C ILE A 264 -13.57 -8.28 48.64
N GLU A 265 -13.05 -8.71 49.78
CA GLU A 265 -13.60 -9.78 50.60
C GLU A 265 -13.88 -9.23 52.00
N VAL A 266 -15.06 -9.51 52.54
CA VAL A 266 -15.46 -9.05 53.88
C VAL A 266 -15.71 -10.27 54.75
N LYS A 267 -14.98 -10.37 55.85
CA LYS A 267 -15.14 -11.43 56.85
C LYS A 267 -15.73 -10.87 58.13
N ASP A 268 -16.68 -11.58 58.70
CA ASP A 268 -17.17 -11.32 60.04
C ASP A 268 -16.27 -12.07 61.03
N VAL A 269 -15.73 -11.34 62.01
CA VAL A 269 -14.82 -11.83 63.05
C VAL A 269 -15.37 -11.56 64.45
N THR A 270 -16.67 -11.27 64.57
CA THR A 270 -17.35 -11.00 65.84
C THR A 270 -17.18 -12.15 66.82
N TRP A 271 -17.32 -13.39 66.34
CA TRP A 271 -17.06 -14.61 67.11
C TRP A 271 -15.71 -15.19 66.68
N LYS A 272 -14.70 -15.07 67.54
CA LYS A 272 -13.31 -15.45 67.24
C LYS A 272 -13.16 -16.93 66.84
N ASP A 273 -14.04 -17.80 67.33
CA ASP A 273 -13.96 -19.24 67.11
C ASP A 273 -14.56 -19.68 65.76
N GLN A 274 -15.43 -18.86 65.15
CA GLN A 274 -16.09 -19.17 63.88
C GLN A 274 -16.27 -17.91 63.00
N PRO A 275 -15.20 -17.42 62.37
CA PRO A 275 -15.32 -16.36 61.40
C PRO A 275 -16.04 -16.87 60.14
N TYR A 276 -17.02 -16.12 59.64
CA TYR A 276 -17.69 -16.44 58.38
C TYR A 276 -17.50 -15.30 57.36
N THR A 277 -17.51 -15.65 56.07
CA THR A 277 -17.36 -14.67 54.99
C THR A 277 -18.70 -14.00 54.70
N LEU A 278 -18.82 -12.72 55.05
CA LEU A 278 -20.00 -11.88 54.77
C LEU A 278 -20.11 -11.56 53.27
N TYR A 279 -18.99 -11.26 52.63
CA TYR A 279 -18.91 -11.01 51.18
C TYR A 279 -17.73 -11.76 50.57
N LYS A 280 -18.02 -12.66 49.62
CA LYS A 280 -17.00 -13.41 48.89
C LYS A 280 -16.20 -12.47 48.00
N ARG A 281 -14.91 -12.80 47.82
CA ARG A 281 -13.97 -12.05 46.98
C ARG A 281 -14.56 -11.75 45.61
N ALA A 282 -14.94 -10.49 45.39
CA ALA A 282 -15.49 -9.99 44.14
C ALA A 282 -15.40 -8.46 44.09
N LYS A 283 -15.65 -7.85 42.93
CA LYS A 283 -15.66 -6.38 42.80
C LYS A 283 -16.93 -5.83 43.44
N LEU A 284 -16.77 -4.93 44.41
CA LEU A 284 -17.87 -4.32 45.13
C LEU A 284 -18.34 -3.03 44.41
N PRO A 285 -19.59 -2.95 43.93
CA PRO A 285 -20.13 -1.73 43.33
C PRO A 285 -20.39 -0.66 44.40
N LYS A 286 -20.18 0.62 44.07
CA LYS A 286 -20.48 1.75 44.96
C LYS A 286 -21.98 1.93 45.16
N ASP A 287 -22.70 1.91 44.04
CA ASP A 287 -24.15 2.05 44.00
C ASP A 287 -24.78 0.68 43.80
N PHE A 288 -25.63 0.28 44.76
CA PHE A 288 -26.46 -0.91 44.61
C PHE A 288 -27.85 -0.49 44.12
N LEU A 289 -28.08 -0.65 42.81
CA LEU A 289 -29.36 -0.36 42.16
C LEU A 289 -30.31 -1.58 42.10
N GLY A 290 -29.87 -2.74 42.61
CA GLY A 290 -30.64 -4.00 42.61
C GLY A 290 -29.86 -5.19 42.05
N LEU A 291 -30.54 -6.34 41.99
CA LEU A 291 -30.01 -7.53 41.30
C LEU A 291 -29.89 -7.25 39.80
N LYS A 292 -28.74 -7.60 39.22
CA LYS A 292 -28.53 -7.46 37.78
C LYS A 292 -29.43 -8.44 37.03
N GLU A 293 -30.04 -7.97 35.95
CA GLU A 293 -30.78 -8.84 35.05
C GLU A 293 -29.83 -9.83 34.34
N PRO A 294 -30.29 -11.06 34.05
CA PRO A 294 -29.51 -12.00 33.27
C PRO A 294 -29.07 -11.39 31.93
N GLY A 295 -27.76 -11.37 31.67
CA GLY A 295 -27.18 -10.86 30.41
C GLY A 295 -26.51 -9.48 30.50
N VAL A 296 -26.71 -8.72 31.58
CA VAL A 296 -26.08 -7.39 31.77
C VAL A 296 -24.55 -7.49 31.90
N ASP A 297 -24.03 -8.59 32.46
CA ASP A 297 -22.59 -8.83 32.61
C ASP A 297 -21.91 -9.38 31.34
N SER A 298 -22.64 -9.44 30.22
CA SER A 298 -22.04 -9.83 28.94
C SER A 298 -21.10 -8.74 28.42
N PRO A 299 -19.96 -9.10 27.80
CA PRO A 299 -18.97 -8.12 27.34
C PRO A 299 -19.40 -7.31 26.12
N PHE A 300 -20.50 -7.70 25.45
CA PHE A 300 -21.05 -7.00 24.30
C PHE A 300 -22.57 -6.95 24.42
N THR A 301 -23.15 -5.78 24.14
CA THR A 301 -24.60 -5.67 23.98
C THR A 301 -25.01 -6.27 22.64
N VAL A 302 -26.23 -6.80 22.58
CA VAL A 302 -26.78 -7.42 21.38
C VAL A 302 -27.96 -6.59 20.91
N LEU A 303 -27.92 -6.12 19.67
CA LEU A 303 -29.01 -5.43 19.02
C LEU A 303 -30.00 -6.46 18.47
N ASN A 304 -31.26 -6.36 18.87
CA ASN A 304 -32.36 -7.11 18.26
C ASN A 304 -32.65 -6.52 16.88
N VAL A 305 -32.22 -7.22 15.82
CA VAL A 305 -32.51 -6.83 14.45
C VAL A 305 -33.65 -7.71 13.93
N LEU A 306 -34.82 -7.11 13.73
CA LEU A 306 -35.97 -7.76 13.09
C LEU A 306 -35.71 -7.88 11.59
N GLY A 307 -34.95 -8.89 11.18
CA GLY A 307 -34.80 -9.25 9.77
C GLY A 307 -35.98 -10.10 9.29
N SER A 308 -36.66 -9.68 8.21
CA SER A 308 -37.75 -10.42 7.57
C SER A 308 -37.30 -11.67 6.78
N GLY A 309 -36.01 -12.01 6.80
CA GLY A 309 -35.43 -13.13 6.05
C GLY A 309 -34.56 -14.04 6.90
N THR A 310 -34.90 -15.33 6.90
CA THR A 310 -34.06 -16.52 7.15
C THR A 310 -33.24 -16.59 8.46
N GLN A 311 -33.81 -17.28 9.46
CA GLN A 311 -33.27 -18.20 10.49
C GLN A 311 -31.80 -18.15 11.04
N LYS A 312 -30.90 -17.27 10.60
CA LYS A 312 -29.47 -17.29 10.98
C LYS A 312 -28.89 -15.95 11.47
N GLY A 313 -29.68 -14.90 11.68
CA GLY A 313 -29.14 -13.61 12.12
C GLY A 313 -30.14 -12.69 12.81
N ARG A 314 -30.74 -13.13 13.92
CA ARG A 314 -31.69 -12.29 14.70
C ARG A 314 -31.01 -11.27 15.63
N PHE A 315 -29.69 -11.31 15.72
CA PHE A 315 -28.90 -10.64 16.75
C PHE A 315 -27.59 -10.14 16.16
N LEU A 316 -27.32 -8.82 16.25
CA LEU A 316 -26.04 -8.21 15.88
C LEU A 316 -25.32 -7.78 17.17
N ALA A 317 -24.03 -8.10 17.32
CA ALA A 317 -23.24 -7.53 18.41
C ALA A 317 -23.06 -6.04 18.16
N ASP A 318 -23.41 -5.22 19.14
CA ASP A 318 -23.26 -3.77 19.05
C ASP A 318 -21.80 -3.40 19.31
N SER A 319 -21.14 -2.81 18.31
CA SER A 319 -19.75 -2.37 18.41
C SER A 319 -19.59 -1.11 19.27
N LEU A 320 -20.67 -0.37 19.51
CA LEU A 320 -20.67 0.86 20.29
C LEU A 320 -21.02 0.62 21.76
N ASN A 321 -21.45 -0.60 22.14
CA ASN A 321 -21.93 -0.95 23.48
C ASN A 321 -22.94 0.07 24.03
N CYS A 322 -23.84 0.56 23.18
CA CYS A 322 -24.84 1.55 23.52
C CYS A 322 -25.78 0.98 24.59
N GLY A 323 -25.77 1.56 25.78
CA GLY A 323 -26.63 1.17 26.91
C GLY A 323 -25.94 0.41 28.04
N GLN A 324 -24.63 0.14 27.95
CA GLN A 324 -23.91 -0.42 29.10
C GLN A 324 -23.74 0.67 30.18
N SER A 325 -24.46 0.53 31.30
CA SER A 325 -24.29 1.40 32.46
C SER A 325 -22.89 1.20 33.05
N GLN A 326 -22.12 2.27 33.17
CA GLN A 326 -20.79 2.21 33.79
C GLN A 326 -20.93 2.04 35.30
N VAL A 327 -20.88 0.78 35.76
CA VAL A 327 -20.87 0.47 37.19
C VAL A 327 -19.54 0.92 37.79
N GLN A 328 -19.62 1.84 38.74
CA GLN A 328 -18.45 2.27 39.51
C GLN A 328 -18.19 1.28 40.65
N TYR A 329 -16.97 0.75 40.71
CA TYR A 329 -16.52 -0.14 41.77
C TYR A 329 -15.67 0.62 42.78
N TYR A 330 -15.67 0.17 44.04
CA TYR A 330 -14.74 0.68 45.05
C TYR A 330 -13.30 0.42 44.62
N ARG A 331 -12.47 1.47 44.68
CA ARG A 331 -11.02 1.38 44.51
C ARG A 331 -10.33 1.58 45.85
N ASP A 332 -9.04 1.28 45.87
CA ASP A 332 -8.16 1.58 46.99
C ASP A 332 -8.23 3.05 47.46
N ASN A 333 -8.38 4.00 46.55
CA ASN A 333 -8.56 5.43 46.89
C ASN A 333 -9.83 5.73 47.70
N ASP A 334 -10.86 4.89 47.61
CA ASP A 334 -12.12 5.08 48.32
C ASP A 334 -12.10 4.48 49.73
N LEU A 335 -11.05 3.73 50.08
CA LEU A 335 -10.91 3.05 51.37
C LEU A 335 -9.99 3.87 52.28
N ALA A 336 -10.59 4.58 53.23
CA ALA A 336 -9.87 5.37 54.23
C ALA A 336 -10.41 5.08 55.64
N ILE A 337 -9.56 5.30 56.65
CA ILE A 337 -9.97 5.19 58.05
C ILE A 337 -11.04 6.26 58.35
N GLY A 338 -12.13 5.87 58.99
CA GLY A 338 -13.33 6.68 59.19
C GLY A 338 -14.29 6.69 57.98
N GLY A 339 -13.88 6.11 56.85
CA GLY A 339 -14.72 5.94 55.67
C GLY A 339 -15.82 4.90 55.88
N VAL A 340 -16.93 5.08 55.16
CA VAL A 340 -18.07 4.15 55.16
C VAL A 340 -18.13 3.41 53.83
N VAL A 341 -18.04 2.09 53.89
CA VAL A 341 -18.16 1.21 52.73
C VAL A 341 -19.56 0.60 52.74
N ASN A 342 -20.30 0.79 51.65
CA ASN A 342 -21.61 0.18 51.49
C ASN A 342 -21.48 -1.23 50.90
N VAL A 343 -21.73 -2.25 51.71
CA VAL A 343 -21.74 -3.66 51.29
C VAL A 343 -23.19 -4.10 51.09
N TYR A 344 -23.74 -3.86 49.89
CA TYR A 344 -25.11 -4.25 49.51
C TYR A 344 -26.19 -3.79 50.51
N GLY A 345 -26.10 -2.55 50.99
CA GLY A 345 -27.03 -1.95 51.96
C GLY A 345 -26.52 -1.94 53.40
N ARG A 346 -25.45 -2.68 53.71
CA ARG A 346 -24.80 -2.66 55.04
C ARG A 346 -23.72 -1.59 55.07
N ARG A 347 -23.84 -0.65 56.01
CA ARG A 347 -22.88 0.44 56.19
C ARG A 347 -21.75 0.00 57.11
N VAL A 348 -20.61 -0.37 56.52
CA VAL A 348 -19.42 -0.80 57.25
C VAL A 348 -18.52 0.42 57.48
N VAL A 349 -18.22 0.73 58.73
CA VAL A 349 -17.31 1.83 59.10
C VAL A 349 -15.91 1.27 59.30
N LEU A 350 -14.92 1.80 58.58
CA LEU A 350 -13.52 1.39 58.72
C LEU A 350 -12.86 2.12 59.89
N THR A 351 -12.30 1.39 60.85
CA THR A 351 -11.75 1.95 62.09
C THR A 351 -10.24 1.93 62.16
N ASP A 352 -9.59 0.87 61.68
CA ASP A 352 -8.13 0.74 61.72
C ASP A 352 -7.62 -0.09 60.53
N CYS A 353 -6.32 -0.02 60.24
CA CYS A 353 -5.68 -0.72 59.12
C CYS A 353 -4.37 -1.40 59.54
N ASP A 354 -4.01 -2.45 58.81
CA ASP A 354 -2.78 -3.20 59.03
C ASP A 354 -1.52 -2.35 58.73
N PRO A 355 -0.35 -2.62 59.35
CA PRO A 355 0.86 -1.83 59.11
C PRO A 355 1.28 -1.81 57.63
N PHE A 356 1.07 -2.90 56.91
CA PHE A 356 1.32 -2.95 55.46
C PHE A 356 0.43 -1.96 54.70
N THR A 357 -0.87 -1.94 55.01
CA THR A 357 -1.83 -1.00 54.43
C THR A 357 -1.41 0.44 54.69
N ARG A 358 -0.98 0.74 55.92
CA ARG A 358 -0.52 2.08 56.31
C ARG A 358 0.71 2.53 55.52
N GLU A 359 1.68 1.63 55.33
CA GLU A 359 2.86 1.91 54.52
C GLU A 359 2.52 2.11 53.05
N TYR A 360 1.61 1.29 52.52
CA TYR A 360 1.14 1.41 51.14
C TYR A 360 0.55 2.79 50.85
N TYR A 361 -0.35 3.30 51.68
CA TYR A 361 -0.92 4.66 51.51
C TYR A 361 0.07 5.79 51.83
N ARG A 362 1.19 5.51 52.50
CA ARG A 362 2.24 6.51 52.76
C ARG A 362 3.19 6.66 51.58
N VAL A 363 3.46 5.57 50.87
CA VAL A 363 4.38 5.51 49.72
C VAL A 363 3.69 5.91 48.41
N LYS A 364 2.40 5.57 48.30
CA LYS A 364 1.54 5.97 47.18
C LYS A 364 1.26 7.47 47.21
#